data_AF-A0A6B3LF87-F1
#
_entry.id   AF-A0A6B3LF87-F1
#
_cell.length_a   1.000
_cell.length_b   1.000
_cell.length_c   1.000
_cell.angle_alpha   90.00
_cell.angle_beta   90.00
_cell.angle_gamma   90.00
#
_symmetry.space_group_name_H-M   'P 1'
#
loop_
_entity.id
_entity.type
_entity.pdbx_description
1 polymer ?
#
loop_
_entity_poly.entity_id
_entity_poly.type
_entity_poly.pdbx_seq_one_letter_code
_entity_poly.pdbx_strand_id
1 'polypeptide(L)'
;MTTVMNDKHPTPDPAEDNAFFPSAYSLSQFTASKSDLSGAHYPTPYQGGRWKILVVGADERYLMMDNGTFFSTGNHPVETLLPMYHLDKAGFSFDIATLSGNPVKFEWWAMPREDQEVNGLYSKYQSSFRQPLKLSDVIETALGEDSDYIGVFIPGGHGALMGLPDSQEVKAVLQWAMKQNKFIISLCHGPAAFLAVGDDPLFAGYKIVAFPDEMDAQTPSIGYMPGHLTWKFGEQLQAIGFELLNTGISGQVFQDRKMLTGDSPLAGNALGQLAAKALLAEVEQKEPMPAVDLITLISQLEESHSFSTVQDIVRQRAHFYGYDKIVFFSAHSTLDGIIERIYWIEGDWFDDGENIDAATYIKYCPITRHIIETDRPFFWTKKPDVNREQYRVVAKPKGSGIHGLQIPIFGHLGLEGAVSLGGKAIDSSPRARCELSLLSTYAFFAARRLLESSDPNRSALLSKREKEVLSLTALGRRQADIAIALGVSPRTIENHLRNARLKLGGATTAETIRIAIQRGDINSHSI
;
A
#
# COMPACT_ATOMS: atom_id res chain seq x y z
N MET A 1 30.39 -0.12 -44.54
CA MET A 1 29.69 0.17 -43.28
C MET A 1 29.92 -0.89 -42.19
N THR A 2 30.39 -2.10 -42.51
CA THR A 2 30.66 -3.19 -41.55
C THR A 2 31.98 -3.07 -40.76
N THR A 3 32.90 -2.19 -41.15
CA THR A 3 34.24 -2.07 -40.55
C THR A 3 34.28 -1.35 -39.20
N VAL A 4 33.27 -0.53 -38.86
CA VAL A 4 33.26 0.31 -37.63
C VAL A 4 32.69 -0.44 -36.42
N MET A 5 31.83 -1.45 -36.61
CA MET A 5 31.16 -2.15 -35.50
C MET A 5 32.06 -3.13 -34.72
N ASN A 6 33.20 -3.54 -35.28
CA ASN A 6 34.11 -4.49 -34.63
C ASN A 6 35.41 -3.84 -34.13
N ASP A 7 35.44 -2.50 -34.06
CA ASP A 7 36.61 -1.79 -33.56
C ASP A 7 36.78 -2.01 -32.06
N LYS A 8 37.94 -2.55 -31.66
CA LYS A 8 38.32 -2.81 -30.27
C LYS A 8 39.17 -1.70 -29.67
N HIS A 9 39.47 -0.64 -30.41
CA HIS A 9 40.13 0.53 -29.84
C HIS A 9 39.14 1.32 -28.97
N PRO A 10 39.51 1.70 -27.74
CA PRO A 10 38.75 2.64 -26.93
C PRO A 10 38.47 3.93 -27.70
N THR A 11 37.26 4.48 -27.56
CA THR A 11 36.84 5.65 -28.33
C THR A 11 37.22 6.92 -27.56
N PRO A 12 37.99 7.86 -28.11
CA PRO A 12 38.34 9.10 -27.42
C PRO A 12 37.10 9.88 -26.96
N ASP A 13 37.10 10.33 -25.70
CA ASP A 13 36.10 11.25 -25.17
C ASP A 13 36.52 12.69 -25.50
N PRO A 14 35.80 13.43 -26.36
CA PRO A 14 36.21 14.77 -26.75
C PRO A 14 36.07 15.81 -25.63
N ALA A 15 35.43 15.46 -24.50
CA ALA A 15 35.23 16.38 -23.39
C ALA A 15 36.45 16.45 -22.44
N GLU A 16 37.37 15.48 -22.50
CA GLU A 16 38.50 15.39 -21.57
C GLU A 16 39.76 14.86 -22.23
N ASP A 17 40.91 15.40 -21.84
CA ASP A 17 42.19 15.01 -22.43
C ASP A 17 42.58 13.58 -22.00
N ASN A 18 43.10 12.80 -22.94
CA ASN A 18 43.53 11.41 -22.72
C ASN A 18 42.46 10.50 -22.07
N ALA A 19 41.18 10.83 -22.28
CA ALA A 19 40.04 10.06 -21.79
C ALA A 19 39.39 9.25 -22.92
N PHE A 20 38.87 8.08 -22.58
CA PHE A 20 38.27 7.17 -23.55
C PHE A 20 36.98 6.55 -23.02
N PHE A 21 35.96 6.55 -23.86
CA PHE A 21 34.82 5.65 -23.76
C PHE A 21 35.21 4.22 -24.15
N PRO A 22 34.36 3.23 -23.84
CA PRO A 22 34.54 1.88 -24.35
C PRO A 22 34.62 1.81 -25.89
N SER A 23 35.26 0.76 -26.38
CA SER A 23 35.37 0.47 -27.81
C SER A 23 34.00 0.14 -28.43
N ALA A 24 33.84 0.41 -29.72
CA ALA A 24 32.61 0.08 -30.44
C ALA A 24 32.23 -1.41 -30.32
N TYR A 25 33.23 -2.30 -30.36
CA TYR A 25 33.05 -3.74 -30.17
C TYR A 25 32.52 -4.05 -28.77
N SER A 26 33.15 -3.53 -27.72
CA SER A 26 32.73 -3.83 -26.34
C SER A 26 31.31 -3.30 -26.03
N LEU A 27 30.95 -2.13 -26.56
CA LEU A 27 29.59 -1.59 -26.46
C LEU A 27 28.57 -2.54 -27.09
N SER A 28 28.87 -3.14 -28.25
CA SER A 28 27.97 -4.10 -28.90
C SER A 28 27.76 -5.40 -28.09
N GLN A 29 28.68 -5.71 -27.17
CA GLN A 29 28.62 -6.91 -26.34
C GLN A 29 27.95 -6.66 -24.98
N PHE A 30 28.16 -5.48 -24.39
CA PHE A 30 27.77 -5.21 -23.00
C PHE A 30 26.66 -4.17 -22.86
N THR A 31 26.20 -3.57 -23.96
CA THR A 31 25.08 -2.63 -23.96
C THR A 31 23.99 -3.07 -24.93
N ALA A 32 22.76 -2.63 -24.68
CA ALA A 32 21.62 -2.91 -25.54
C ALA A 32 20.72 -1.67 -25.64
N SER A 33 19.94 -1.56 -26.71
CA SER A 33 19.01 -0.44 -26.89
C SER A 33 17.83 -0.48 -25.91
N LYS A 34 17.53 -1.64 -25.33
CA LYS A 34 16.48 -1.89 -24.34
C LYS A 34 17.02 -2.66 -23.14
N SER A 35 16.43 -2.42 -21.97
CA SER A 35 16.70 -3.24 -20.78
C SER A 35 15.84 -4.51 -20.76
N ASP A 36 16.04 -5.34 -19.75
CA ASP A 36 15.24 -6.53 -19.44
C ASP A 36 14.18 -6.27 -18.35
N LEU A 37 13.84 -5.00 -18.10
CA LEU A 37 12.86 -4.58 -17.11
C LEU A 37 11.55 -5.38 -17.23
N SER A 38 11.17 -6.06 -16.15
CA SER A 38 10.01 -6.95 -16.14
C SER A 38 9.54 -7.24 -14.71
N GLY A 39 8.27 -7.58 -14.54
CA GLY A 39 7.73 -7.98 -13.22
C GLY A 39 7.58 -6.84 -12.20
N ALA A 40 7.62 -5.58 -12.62
CA ALA A 40 7.44 -4.40 -11.77
C ALA A 40 5.95 -4.11 -11.45
N HIS A 41 5.21 -5.13 -10.99
CA HIS A 41 3.81 -5.02 -10.60
C HIS A 41 3.63 -5.43 -9.13
N TYR A 42 3.36 -4.44 -8.28
CA TYR A 42 3.14 -4.63 -6.84
C TYR A 42 1.68 -4.25 -6.52
N PRO A 43 0.76 -5.22 -6.30
CA PRO A 43 -0.67 -4.94 -6.16
C PRO A 43 -1.01 -4.12 -4.90
N THR A 44 -0.17 -4.20 -3.88
CA THR A 44 -0.29 -3.49 -2.60
C THR A 44 0.98 -2.65 -2.39
N PRO A 45 1.19 -1.58 -3.17
CA PRO A 45 2.36 -0.74 -3.00
C PRO A 45 2.29 -0.02 -1.65
N TYR A 46 3.44 0.38 -1.13
CA TYR A 46 3.53 1.21 0.05
C TYR A 46 2.88 2.58 -0.21
N GLN A 47 1.94 2.98 0.65
CA GLN A 47 1.18 4.23 0.54
C GLN A 47 1.38 5.16 1.74
N GLY A 48 2.25 4.81 2.69
CA GLY A 48 2.46 5.61 3.91
C GLY A 48 3.19 6.94 3.69
N GLY A 49 3.82 7.15 2.53
CA GLY A 49 4.46 8.41 2.14
C GLY A 49 5.73 8.81 2.92
N ARG A 50 6.02 8.15 4.05
CA ARG A 50 7.21 8.34 4.88
C ARG A 50 8.49 7.73 4.30
N TRP A 51 8.53 6.40 4.14
CA TRP A 51 9.76 5.70 3.78
C TRP A 51 10.32 6.08 2.41
N LYS A 52 11.57 6.52 2.42
CA LYS A 52 12.38 6.87 1.25
C LYS A 52 13.63 6.00 1.18
N ILE A 53 14.33 6.05 0.04
CA ILE A 53 15.61 5.40 -0.17
C ILE A 53 16.65 6.47 -0.50
N LEU A 54 17.75 6.49 0.24
CA LEU A 54 18.88 7.36 -0.04
C LEU A 54 19.73 6.72 -1.15
N VAL A 55 19.86 7.39 -2.28
CA VAL A 55 20.77 6.98 -3.36
C VAL A 55 22.09 7.72 -3.22
N VAL A 56 23.20 7.01 -3.11
CA VAL A 56 24.55 7.61 -3.13
C VAL A 56 25.17 7.37 -4.49
N GLY A 57 25.12 8.38 -5.36
CA GLY A 57 25.65 8.33 -6.72
C GLY A 57 27.11 8.78 -6.80
N ALA A 58 27.77 8.42 -7.91
CA ALA A 58 29.08 8.91 -8.29
C ALA A 58 28.99 10.32 -8.89
N ASP A 59 29.80 11.24 -8.37
CA ASP A 59 29.94 12.60 -8.90
C ASP A 59 31.16 12.78 -9.82
N GLU A 60 31.97 11.74 -10.01
CA GLU A 60 33.15 11.77 -10.88
C GLU A 60 32.98 10.83 -12.08
N ARG A 61 33.52 11.24 -13.24
CA ARG A 61 33.40 10.47 -14.50
C ARG A 61 34.71 9.80 -14.91
N TYR A 62 35.84 10.44 -14.66
CA TYR A 62 37.12 10.05 -15.26
C TYR A 62 37.97 9.24 -14.30
N LEU A 63 37.95 7.92 -14.46
CA LEU A 63 38.72 7.01 -13.62
C LEU A 63 40.13 6.84 -14.18
N MET A 64 41.16 7.12 -13.37
CA MET A 64 42.56 6.96 -13.77
C MET A 64 42.94 5.48 -13.89
N MET A 65 43.51 5.10 -15.03
CA MET A 65 44.00 3.75 -15.31
C MET A 65 45.49 3.59 -14.95
N ASP A 66 45.97 2.34 -14.88
CA ASP A 66 47.38 1.99 -14.63
C ASP A 66 48.39 2.58 -15.63
N ASN A 67 47.94 2.85 -16.85
CA ASN A 67 48.74 3.36 -17.96
C ASN A 67 48.64 4.89 -18.14
N GLY A 68 47.99 5.60 -17.22
CA GLY A 68 47.85 7.06 -17.25
C GLY A 68 46.73 7.60 -18.14
N THR A 69 45.94 6.74 -18.77
CA THR A 69 44.69 7.14 -19.47
C THR A 69 43.52 7.28 -18.49
N PHE A 70 42.47 7.98 -18.90
CA PHE A 70 41.21 8.02 -18.16
C PHE A 70 40.15 7.15 -18.82
N PHE A 71 39.47 6.32 -18.02
CA PHE A 71 38.22 5.69 -18.44
C PHE A 71 37.05 6.65 -18.21
N SER A 72 36.30 6.97 -19.27
CA SER A 72 35.09 7.81 -19.21
C SER A 72 33.88 6.98 -18.80
N THR A 73 33.66 6.91 -17.49
CA THR A 73 32.67 6.06 -16.80
C THR A 73 31.59 6.90 -16.09
N GLY A 74 31.21 6.52 -14.88
CA GLY A 74 30.10 7.02 -14.09
C GLY A 74 29.33 5.87 -13.45
N ASN A 75 28.13 6.15 -12.95
CA ASN A 75 27.18 5.11 -12.62
C ASN A 75 26.60 4.45 -13.87
N HIS A 76 26.41 3.14 -13.81
CA HIS A 76 25.78 2.40 -14.88
C HIS A 76 24.26 2.66 -14.88
N PRO A 77 23.66 3.16 -15.98
CA PRO A 77 22.27 3.62 -15.99
C PRO A 77 21.26 2.48 -15.77
N VAL A 78 21.50 1.30 -16.33
CA VAL A 78 20.60 0.14 -16.13
C VAL A 78 20.65 -0.34 -14.67
N GLU A 79 21.84 -0.36 -14.08
CA GLU A 79 22.04 -0.76 -12.68
C GLU A 79 21.38 0.23 -11.72
N THR A 80 21.33 1.50 -12.10
CA THR A 80 20.71 2.55 -11.29
C THR A 80 19.20 2.54 -11.45
N LEU A 81 18.72 2.56 -12.69
CA LEU A 81 17.33 2.87 -13.00
C LEU A 81 16.40 1.66 -12.87
N LEU A 82 16.85 0.41 -13.08
CA LEU A 82 15.98 -0.75 -12.92
C LEU A 82 15.62 -1.01 -11.45
N PRO A 83 16.58 -1.06 -10.50
CA PRO A 83 16.24 -1.14 -9.09
C PRO A 83 15.34 0.00 -8.64
N MET A 84 15.65 1.24 -9.05
CA MET A 84 14.81 2.40 -8.76
C MET A 84 13.40 2.26 -9.35
N TYR A 85 13.24 1.70 -10.55
CA TYR A 85 11.95 1.50 -11.18
C TYR A 85 11.04 0.61 -10.34
N HIS A 86 11.56 -0.54 -9.91
CA HIS A 86 10.79 -1.48 -9.09
C HIS A 86 10.36 -0.85 -7.76
N LEU A 87 11.27 -0.16 -7.11
CA LEU A 87 11.03 0.50 -5.82
C LEU A 87 10.06 1.69 -5.95
N ASP A 88 10.11 2.45 -7.05
CA ASP A 88 9.15 3.50 -7.39
C ASP A 88 7.74 2.91 -7.58
N LYS A 89 7.63 1.80 -8.33
CA LYS A 89 6.37 1.06 -8.49
C LYS A 89 5.87 0.43 -7.20
N ALA A 90 6.76 0.12 -6.27
CA ALA A 90 6.41 -0.34 -4.93
C ALA A 90 6.02 0.79 -3.97
N GLY A 91 6.05 2.05 -4.41
CA GLY A 91 5.57 3.21 -3.64
C GLY A 91 6.63 3.96 -2.83
N PHE A 92 7.92 3.62 -2.99
CA PHE A 92 9.02 4.31 -2.31
C PHE A 92 9.55 5.47 -3.17
N SER A 93 9.92 6.57 -2.51
CA SER A 93 10.57 7.73 -3.15
C SER A 93 12.08 7.72 -2.91
N PHE A 94 12.82 8.49 -3.70
CA PHE A 94 14.28 8.60 -3.62
C PHE A 94 14.74 10.02 -3.33
N ASP A 95 15.74 10.13 -2.46
CA ASP A 95 16.62 11.28 -2.40
C ASP A 95 17.97 10.89 -2.97
N ILE A 96 18.54 11.72 -3.83
CA ILE A 96 19.78 11.43 -4.54
C ILE A 96 20.86 12.35 -3.99
N ALA A 97 21.96 11.75 -3.54
CA ALA A 97 23.09 12.46 -2.97
C ALA A 97 24.39 12.06 -3.67
N THR A 98 25.34 12.99 -3.69
CA THR A 98 26.74 12.75 -4.03
C THR A 98 27.63 13.36 -2.94
N LEU A 99 28.91 12.97 -2.88
CA LEU A 99 29.84 13.48 -1.85
C LEU A 99 29.96 15.01 -1.91
N SER A 100 30.13 15.52 -3.13
CA SER A 100 30.32 16.95 -3.38
C SER A 100 29.03 17.75 -3.56
N GLY A 101 27.90 17.08 -3.83
CA GLY A 101 26.67 17.74 -4.34
C GLY A 101 26.75 18.08 -5.83
N ASN A 102 27.84 17.75 -6.51
CA ASN A 102 27.93 17.86 -7.97
C ASN A 102 26.99 16.85 -8.64
N PRO A 103 26.56 17.11 -9.89
CA PRO A 103 25.65 16.22 -10.63
C PRO A 103 26.15 14.77 -10.67
N VAL A 104 25.23 13.82 -10.53
CA VAL A 104 25.53 12.40 -10.77
C VAL A 104 26.04 12.22 -12.20
N LYS A 105 27.11 11.45 -12.37
CA LYS A 105 27.69 11.15 -13.68
C LYS A 105 27.22 9.78 -14.13
N PHE A 106 26.44 9.72 -15.20
CA PHE A 106 26.05 8.46 -15.84
C PHE A 106 27.00 8.06 -16.97
N GLU A 107 27.15 6.75 -17.14
CA GLU A 107 27.68 6.08 -18.33
C GLU A 107 26.66 6.15 -19.48
N TRP A 108 26.54 7.33 -20.10
CA TRP A 108 25.52 7.59 -21.11
C TRP A 108 25.58 6.69 -22.36
N TRP A 109 26.74 6.08 -22.60
CA TRP A 109 26.96 5.09 -23.66
C TRP A 109 26.27 3.75 -23.36
N ALA A 110 25.89 3.46 -22.11
CA ALA A 110 25.14 2.27 -21.71
C ALA A 110 23.64 2.53 -21.47
N MET A 111 23.16 3.77 -21.69
CA MET A 111 21.74 4.09 -21.50
C MET A 111 20.88 3.40 -22.57
N PRO A 112 19.86 2.60 -22.20
CA PRO A 112 19.00 1.93 -23.17
C PRO A 112 18.04 2.94 -23.82
N ARG A 113 18.45 3.50 -24.97
CA ARG A 113 17.78 4.65 -25.60
C ARG A 113 16.37 4.37 -26.14
N GLU A 114 16.04 3.10 -26.40
CA GLU A 114 14.72 2.70 -26.92
C GLU A 114 13.77 2.21 -25.82
N ASP A 115 14.20 2.23 -24.55
CA ASP A 115 13.42 1.77 -23.40
C ASP A 115 12.60 2.93 -22.81
N GLN A 116 11.30 2.95 -23.08
CA GLN A 116 10.44 4.08 -22.72
C GLN A 116 10.28 4.19 -21.21
N GLU A 117 10.19 3.06 -20.51
CA GLU A 117 10.01 2.95 -19.08
C GLU A 117 11.24 3.46 -18.32
N VAL A 118 12.44 3.04 -18.74
CA VAL A 118 13.71 3.49 -18.13
C VAL A 118 13.93 4.98 -18.39
N ASN A 119 13.70 5.46 -19.62
CA ASN A 119 13.83 6.89 -19.93
C ASN A 119 12.74 7.74 -19.22
N GLY A 120 11.54 7.19 -19.03
CA GLY A 120 10.46 7.81 -18.27
C GLY A 120 10.82 7.98 -16.79
N LEU A 121 11.41 6.96 -16.16
CA LEU A 121 11.90 7.05 -14.78
C LEU A 121 13.07 8.04 -14.66
N TYR A 122 14.04 7.99 -15.57
CA TYR A 122 15.12 8.97 -15.60
C TYR A 122 14.56 10.40 -15.68
N SER A 123 13.56 10.63 -16.53
CA SER A 123 12.91 11.94 -16.67
C SER A 123 12.27 12.41 -15.36
N LYS A 124 11.62 11.49 -14.61
CA LYS A 124 11.04 11.77 -13.28
C LYS A 124 12.09 12.25 -12.27
N TYR A 125 13.28 11.66 -12.27
CA TYR A 125 14.35 11.97 -11.30
C TYR A 125 15.47 12.85 -11.87
N GLN A 126 15.31 13.38 -13.08
CA GLN A 126 16.37 14.11 -13.80
C GLN A 126 16.89 15.31 -13.00
N SER A 127 16.00 16.07 -12.34
CA SER A 127 16.40 17.21 -11.51
C SER A 127 17.27 16.76 -10.34
N SER A 128 16.87 15.70 -9.64
CA SER A 128 17.62 15.15 -8.49
C SER A 128 18.98 14.57 -8.90
N PHE A 129 19.11 13.99 -10.09
CA PHE A 129 20.42 13.57 -10.59
C PHE A 129 21.31 14.76 -10.98
N ARG A 130 20.74 15.84 -11.51
CA ARG A 130 21.48 17.04 -11.93
C ARG A 130 21.82 17.97 -10.77
N GLN A 131 21.01 17.96 -9.72
CA GLN A 131 21.17 18.77 -8.52
C GLN A 131 20.94 17.87 -7.29
N PRO A 132 21.86 16.92 -7.05
CA PRO A 132 21.73 16.02 -5.91
C PRO A 132 21.97 16.77 -4.60
N LEU A 133 21.54 16.17 -3.51
CA LEU A 133 21.94 16.58 -2.17
C LEU A 133 23.44 16.35 -2.00
N LYS A 134 24.05 17.12 -1.09
CA LYS A 134 25.40 16.82 -0.62
C LYS A 134 25.33 15.80 0.52
N LEU A 135 26.15 14.76 0.49
CA LEU A 135 26.05 13.66 1.45
C LEU A 135 26.28 14.11 2.90
N SER A 136 27.13 15.12 3.15
CA SER A 136 27.32 15.73 4.47
C SER A 136 26.01 16.26 5.05
N ASP A 137 25.26 17.02 4.25
CA ASP A 137 24.01 17.66 4.70
C ASP A 137 22.96 16.59 5.06
N VAL A 138 22.94 15.48 4.30
CA VAL A 138 22.08 14.32 4.58
C VAL A 138 22.46 13.67 5.92
N ILE A 139 23.77 13.47 6.16
CA ILE A 139 24.28 12.90 7.42
C ILE A 139 23.89 13.77 8.61
N GLU A 140 24.00 15.09 8.48
CA GLU A 140 23.70 16.04 9.54
C GLU A 140 22.21 16.11 9.88
N THR A 141 21.33 16.02 8.88
CA THR A 141 19.91 16.42 9.05
C THR A 141 18.89 15.32 8.81
N ALA A 142 19.22 14.28 8.05
CA ALA A 142 18.24 13.30 7.56
C ALA A 142 18.53 11.85 8.01
N LEU A 143 19.68 11.59 8.65
CA LEU A 143 19.96 10.32 9.32
C LEU A 143 19.49 10.36 10.79
N GLY A 144 20.00 9.44 11.64
CA GLY A 144 19.57 9.30 13.04
C GLY A 144 18.48 8.24 13.24
N GLU A 145 17.89 8.22 14.44
CA GLU A 145 16.90 7.20 14.86
C GLU A 145 15.56 7.35 14.12
N ASP A 146 15.08 8.59 13.97
CA ASP A 146 13.79 8.90 13.36
C ASP A 146 13.85 9.08 11.83
N SER A 147 15.00 8.79 11.22
CA SER A 147 15.22 8.94 9.78
C SER A 147 14.17 8.21 8.95
N ASP A 148 13.63 8.94 7.96
CA ASP A 148 12.66 8.45 6.98
C ASP A 148 13.30 7.56 5.89
N TYR A 149 14.61 7.36 5.91
CA TYR A 149 15.24 6.41 5.01
C TYR A 149 15.07 4.98 5.53
N ILE A 150 14.44 4.12 4.73
CA ILE A 150 14.31 2.68 5.03
C ILE A 150 15.54 1.88 4.59
N GLY A 151 16.31 2.43 3.64
CA GLY A 151 17.54 1.86 3.15
C GLY A 151 18.38 2.84 2.33
N VAL A 152 19.59 2.39 1.99
CA VAL A 152 20.56 3.09 1.16
C VAL A 152 20.79 2.26 -0.10
N PHE A 153 20.81 2.93 -1.24
CA PHE A 153 21.13 2.34 -2.53
C PHE A 153 22.41 2.95 -3.10
N ILE A 154 23.39 2.09 -3.41
CA ILE A 154 24.67 2.49 -4.00
C ILE A 154 24.80 1.77 -5.35
N PRO A 155 24.41 2.40 -6.47
CA PRO A 155 24.54 1.81 -7.80
C PRO A 155 26.01 1.61 -8.18
N GLY A 156 26.27 0.63 -9.07
CA GLY A 156 27.59 0.37 -9.63
C GLY A 156 27.88 1.20 -10.88
N GLY A 157 28.60 0.60 -11.83
CA GLY A 157 29.45 1.30 -12.80
C GLY A 157 30.80 1.68 -12.17
N HIS A 158 31.87 1.73 -12.96
CA HIS A 158 33.23 2.00 -12.44
C HIS A 158 33.38 3.38 -11.79
N GLY A 159 32.43 4.30 -12.01
CA GLY A 159 32.35 5.57 -11.28
C GLY A 159 32.26 5.41 -9.76
N ALA A 160 31.69 4.30 -9.28
CA ALA A 160 31.60 3.99 -7.85
C ALA A 160 32.96 3.70 -7.19
N LEU A 161 34.03 3.49 -7.98
CA LEU A 161 35.39 3.29 -7.49
C LEU A 161 36.10 4.59 -7.09
N MET A 162 35.50 5.76 -7.38
CA MET A 162 36.09 7.07 -7.11
C MET A 162 35.42 7.73 -5.91
N GLY A 163 36.20 8.05 -4.88
CA GLY A 163 35.78 8.79 -3.68
C GLY A 163 34.88 8.00 -2.73
N LEU A 164 33.92 7.21 -3.22
CA LEU A 164 33.04 6.42 -2.36
C LEU A 164 33.80 5.40 -1.49
N PRO A 165 34.80 4.65 -2.01
CA PRO A 165 35.47 3.58 -1.24
C PRO A 165 36.29 4.04 -0.03
N ASP A 166 36.64 5.32 0.06
CA ASP A 166 37.48 5.87 1.15
C ASP A 166 36.84 7.07 1.86
N SER A 167 35.60 7.42 1.49
CA SER A 167 34.88 8.54 2.07
C SER A 167 34.42 8.28 3.51
N GLN A 168 34.77 9.19 4.42
CA GLN A 168 34.24 9.17 5.79
C GLN A 168 32.74 9.45 5.86
N GLU A 169 32.17 10.14 4.86
CA GLU A 169 30.73 10.36 4.76
C GLU A 169 30.01 9.04 4.45
N VAL A 170 30.54 8.26 3.50
CA VAL A 170 30.00 6.91 3.20
C VAL A 170 30.15 5.99 4.40
N LYS A 171 31.30 6.04 5.10
CA LYS A 171 31.48 5.30 6.37
C LYS A 171 30.37 5.61 7.38
N ALA A 172 30.06 6.89 7.59
CA ALA A 172 29.01 7.30 8.53
C ALA A 172 27.63 6.77 8.13
N VAL A 173 27.30 6.82 6.82
CA VAL A 173 26.05 6.28 6.29
C VAL A 173 25.95 4.77 6.50
N LEU A 174 27.01 4.01 6.22
CA LEU A 174 27.01 2.55 6.39
C LEU A 174 26.93 2.14 7.86
N GLN A 175 27.66 2.82 8.74
CA GLN A 175 27.57 2.62 10.19
C GLN A 175 26.16 2.93 10.71
N TRP A 176 25.54 4.02 10.25
CA TRP A 176 24.15 4.34 10.56
C TRP A 176 23.19 3.24 10.08
N ALA A 177 23.32 2.80 8.83
CA ALA A 177 22.43 1.80 8.25
C ALA A 177 22.48 0.48 9.03
N MET A 178 23.69 0.05 9.41
CA MET A 178 23.87 -1.15 10.24
C MET A 178 23.33 -0.98 11.65
N LYS A 179 23.66 0.14 12.32
CA LYS A 179 23.18 0.44 13.68
C LYS A 179 21.65 0.50 13.76
N GLN A 180 21.00 1.10 12.76
CA GLN A 180 19.56 1.30 12.70
C GLN A 180 18.82 0.18 11.96
N ASN A 181 19.52 -0.91 11.63
CA ASN A 181 18.98 -2.07 10.93
C ASN A 181 18.18 -1.68 9.67
N LYS A 182 18.81 -0.87 8.81
CA LYS A 182 18.30 -0.40 7.50
C LYS A 182 18.82 -1.29 6.38
N PHE A 183 18.19 -1.23 5.22
CA PHE A 183 18.67 -1.95 4.04
C PHE A 183 19.89 -1.29 3.43
N ILE A 184 20.85 -2.09 2.97
CA ILE A 184 21.98 -1.67 2.14
C ILE A 184 21.85 -2.44 0.83
N ILE A 185 21.67 -1.70 -0.27
CA ILE A 185 21.35 -2.24 -1.59
C ILE A 185 22.46 -1.80 -2.53
N SER A 186 23.10 -2.72 -3.24
CA SER A 186 24.18 -2.38 -4.18
C SER A 186 24.38 -3.45 -5.25
N LEU A 187 25.20 -3.20 -6.26
CA LEU A 187 25.53 -4.17 -7.31
C LEU A 187 26.80 -3.81 -8.06
N CYS A 188 27.36 -4.81 -8.76
CA CYS A 188 28.50 -4.65 -9.65
C CYS A 188 29.73 -4.11 -8.90
N HIS A 189 30.20 -2.89 -9.21
CA HIS A 189 31.27 -2.19 -8.48
C HIS A 189 30.78 -1.33 -7.32
N GLY A 190 29.46 -1.12 -7.18
CA GLY A 190 28.87 -0.37 -6.07
C GLY A 190 29.32 -0.85 -4.67
N PRO A 191 29.49 -2.17 -4.42
CA PRO A 191 30.04 -2.69 -3.17
C PRO A 191 31.44 -2.17 -2.82
N ALA A 192 32.21 -1.60 -3.75
CA ALA A 192 33.47 -0.93 -3.43
C ALA A 192 33.28 0.20 -2.39
N ALA A 193 32.11 0.86 -2.37
CA ALA A 193 31.77 1.85 -1.35
C ALA A 193 31.76 1.27 0.08
N PHE A 194 31.61 -0.05 0.24
CA PHE A 194 31.64 -0.68 1.56
C PHE A 194 33.03 -0.65 2.20
N LEU A 195 34.09 -0.47 1.40
CA LEU A 195 35.47 -0.30 1.88
C LEU A 195 35.64 0.97 2.71
N ALA A 196 34.72 1.93 2.61
CA ALA A 196 34.75 3.18 3.36
C ALA A 196 34.79 2.96 4.88
N VAL A 197 34.28 1.82 5.36
CA VAL A 197 34.32 1.47 6.79
C VAL A 197 35.75 1.30 7.31
N GLY A 198 36.73 1.08 6.42
CA GLY A 198 38.13 0.85 6.77
C GLY A 198 38.29 -0.39 7.62
N ASP A 199 39.01 -0.28 8.73
CA ASP A 199 39.29 -1.40 9.64
C ASP A 199 38.11 -1.79 10.57
N ASP A 200 36.94 -1.18 10.41
CA ASP A 200 35.75 -1.51 11.20
C ASP A 200 35.21 -2.89 10.76
N PRO A 201 35.19 -3.93 11.62
CA PRO A 201 34.77 -5.28 11.24
C PRO A 201 33.24 -5.44 11.10
N LEU A 202 32.53 -4.32 10.91
CA LEU A 202 31.08 -4.22 10.84
C LEU A 202 30.44 -5.15 9.79
N PHE A 203 31.15 -5.46 8.70
CA PHE A 203 30.67 -6.38 7.67
C PHE A 203 31.27 -7.79 7.73
N ALA A 204 32.06 -8.12 8.76
CA ALA A 204 32.67 -9.44 8.87
C ALA A 204 31.62 -10.56 8.81
N GLY A 205 31.81 -11.50 7.88
CA GLY A 205 30.93 -12.63 7.65
C GLY A 205 29.67 -12.34 6.83
N TYR A 206 29.53 -11.14 6.26
CA TYR A 206 28.50 -10.89 5.24
C TYR A 206 28.86 -11.56 3.91
N LYS A 207 27.85 -12.17 3.29
CA LYS A 207 27.93 -12.73 1.95
C LYS A 207 27.35 -11.76 0.94
N ILE A 208 28.07 -11.52 -0.15
CA ILE A 208 27.61 -10.65 -1.24
C ILE A 208 27.94 -11.25 -2.59
N VAL A 209 27.25 -10.76 -3.62
CA VAL A 209 27.70 -10.85 -5.01
C VAL A 209 28.20 -9.48 -5.47
N ALA A 210 29.24 -9.47 -6.31
CA ALA A 210 29.86 -8.26 -6.84
C ALA A 210 30.50 -8.56 -8.20
N PHE A 211 30.93 -7.53 -8.93
CA PHE A 211 31.64 -7.75 -10.18
C PHE A 211 32.98 -8.48 -9.94
N PRO A 212 33.31 -9.56 -10.66
CA PRO A 212 34.55 -10.31 -10.42
C PRO A 212 35.81 -9.56 -10.87
N ASP A 213 36.83 -9.50 -10.00
CA ASP A 213 38.12 -8.87 -10.32
C ASP A 213 38.80 -9.50 -11.55
N GLU A 214 38.66 -10.81 -11.76
CA GLU A 214 39.21 -11.48 -12.94
C GLU A 214 38.56 -11.02 -14.24
N MET A 215 37.29 -10.58 -14.21
CA MET A 215 36.62 -10.04 -15.38
C MET A 215 37.10 -8.63 -15.69
N ASP A 216 37.31 -7.78 -14.67
CA ASP A 216 37.94 -6.46 -14.86
C ASP A 216 39.33 -6.57 -15.47
N ALA A 217 40.09 -7.61 -15.12
CA ALA A 217 41.40 -7.87 -15.73
C ALA A 217 41.32 -8.30 -17.21
N GLN A 218 40.14 -8.73 -17.69
CA GLN A 218 39.95 -9.22 -19.06
C GLN A 218 39.30 -8.21 -19.98
N THR A 219 38.40 -7.35 -19.50
CA THR A 219 37.66 -6.40 -20.35
C THR A 219 38.53 -5.39 -21.12
N PRO A 220 39.74 -4.97 -20.64
CA PRO A 220 40.65 -4.14 -21.44
C PRO A 220 41.14 -4.82 -22.73
N SER A 221 41.18 -6.15 -22.77
CA SER A 221 41.62 -6.91 -23.97
C SER A 221 40.71 -6.72 -25.19
N ILE A 222 39.49 -6.26 -24.97
CA ILE A 222 38.52 -5.90 -26.02
C ILE A 222 38.22 -4.40 -26.06
N GLY A 223 39.00 -3.61 -25.33
CA GLY A 223 38.91 -2.15 -25.28
C GLY A 223 37.69 -1.60 -24.55
N TYR A 224 37.10 -2.35 -23.60
CA TYR A 224 36.04 -1.80 -22.77
C TYR A 224 36.55 -0.67 -21.87
N MET A 225 37.73 -0.87 -21.28
CA MET A 225 38.51 0.17 -20.61
C MET A 225 39.80 0.44 -21.39
N PRO A 226 40.35 1.68 -21.34
CA PRO A 226 41.59 2.04 -22.02
C PRO A 226 42.87 1.58 -21.31
N GLY A 227 42.75 0.99 -20.11
CA GLY A 227 43.84 0.40 -19.34
C GLY A 227 43.27 -0.55 -18.28
N HIS A 228 44.11 -1.01 -17.35
CA HIS A 228 43.64 -1.79 -16.21
C HIS A 228 43.36 -0.87 -15.02
N LEU A 229 42.51 -1.35 -14.11
CA LEU A 229 42.31 -0.71 -12.82
C LEU A 229 43.61 -0.72 -12.01
N THR A 230 43.82 0.31 -11.21
CA THR A 230 45.01 0.46 -10.36
C THR A 230 44.96 -0.37 -9.08
N TRP A 231 43.81 -0.98 -8.80
CA TRP A 231 43.54 -1.84 -7.64
C TRP A 231 42.33 -2.75 -7.93
N LYS A 232 42.06 -3.70 -7.04
CA LYS A 232 41.03 -4.73 -7.17
C LYS A 232 40.08 -4.69 -5.99
N PHE A 233 38.84 -4.29 -6.21
CA PHE A 233 37.92 -4.05 -5.10
C PHE A 233 37.39 -5.35 -4.48
N GLY A 234 37.30 -6.44 -5.24
CA GLY A 234 36.87 -7.74 -4.73
C GLY A 234 37.85 -8.28 -3.67
N GLU A 235 39.14 -8.29 -3.99
CA GLU A 235 40.22 -8.66 -3.05
C GLU A 235 40.18 -7.80 -1.77
N GLN A 236 39.93 -6.49 -1.89
CA GLN A 236 39.80 -5.61 -0.72
C GLN A 236 38.55 -5.92 0.12
N LEU A 237 37.42 -6.21 -0.51
CA LEU A 237 36.18 -6.59 0.20
C LEU A 237 36.38 -7.89 0.99
N GLN A 238 37.05 -8.88 0.39
CA GLN A 238 37.41 -10.12 1.07
C GLN A 238 38.34 -9.85 2.26
N ALA A 239 39.31 -8.92 2.12
CA ALA A 239 40.23 -8.57 3.18
C ALA A 239 39.54 -7.96 4.43
N ILE A 240 38.44 -7.23 4.25
CA ILE A 240 37.63 -6.69 5.37
C ILE A 240 36.53 -7.65 5.86
N GLY A 241 36.52 -8.89 5.36
CA GLY A 241 35.70 -9.98 5.90
C GLY A 241 34.41 -10.30 5.15
N PHE A 242 34.19 -9.74 3.95
CA PHE A 242 33.11 -10.22 3.08
C PHE A 242 33.45 -11.57 2.44
N GLU A 243 32.42 -12.38 2.21
CA GLU A 243 32.48 -13.58 1.38
C GLU A 243 31.85 -13.26 0.02
N LEU A 244 32.66 -13.23 -1.04
CA LEU A 244 32.19 -13.05 -2.42
C LEU A 244 31.71 -14.41 -2.96
N LEU A 245 30.42 -14.48 -3.29
CA LEU A 245 29.78 -15.75 -3.65
C LEU A 245 29.94 -16.16 -5.11
N ASN A 246 30.25 -15.22 -5.99
CA ASN A 246 30.27 -15.44 -7.44
C ASN A 246 31.69 -15.34 -8.00
N THR A 247 31.97 -16.16 -9.02
CA THR A 247 33.22 -16.13 -9.80
C THR A 247 33.02 -15.59 -11.22
N GLY A 248 31.78 -15.28 -11.58
CA GLY A 248 31.36 -14.81 -12.89
C GLY A 248 30.08 -13.98 -12.76
N ILE A 249 29.50 -13.59 -13.90
CA ILE A 249 28.26 -12.81 -13.96
C ILE A 249 27.14 -13.61 -14.62
N SER A 250 25.94 -13.48 -14.07
CA SER A 250 24.74 -14.18 -14.56
C SER A 250 23.45 -13.39 -14.31
N GLY A 251 23.53 -12.20 -13.70
CA GLY A 251 22.38 -11.49 -13.17
C GLY A 251 21.94 -12.00 -11.80
N GLN A 252 22.83 -12.72 -11.11
CA GLN A 252 22.58 -13.24 -9.77
C GLN A 252 22.40 -12.09 -8.79
N VAL A 253 21.44 -12.26 -7.87
CA VAL A 253 21.27 -11.41 -6.69
C VAL A 253 21.36 -12.25 -5.43
N PHE A 254 21.78 -11.63 -4.33
CA PHE A 254 21.87 -12.27 -3.03
C PHE A 254 21.29 -11.38 -1.94
N GLN A 255 20.58 -11.99 -1.00
CA GLN A 255 20.11 -11.35 0.22
C GLN A 255 20.79 -12.01 1.41
N ASP A 256 21.61 -11.24 2.12
CA ASP A 256 22.11 -11.59 3.45
C ASP A 256 21.57 -10.61 4.48
N ARG A 257 20.61 -11.06 5.29
CA ARG A 257 19.87 -10.19 6.23
C ARG A 257 19.25 -9.01 5.46
N LYS A 258 19.77 -7.80 5.65
CA LYS A 258 19.36 -6.56 4.97
C LYS A 258 20.40 -6.01 3.98
N MET A 259 21.45 -6.78 3.70
CA MET A 259 22.39 -6.52 2.61
C MET A 259 21.87 -7.22 1.35
N LEU A 260 21.50 -6.44 0.34
CA LEU A 260 20.96 -6.92 -0.94
C LEU A 260 21.97 -6.56 -2.04
N THR A 261 22.51 -7.57 -2.72
CA THR A 261 23.56 -7.36 -3.73
C THR A 261 23.23 -8.00 -5.07
N GLY A 262 23.71 -7.40 -6.16
CA GLY A 262 23.65 -7.94 -7.53
C GLY A 262 25.03 -8.05 -8.18
N ASP A 263 25.26 -9.06 -9.01
CA ASP A 263 26.60 -9.38 -9.52
C ASP A 263 27.13 -8.42 -10.61
N SER A 264 26.25 -7.75 -11.36
CA SER A 264 26.63 -7.07 -12.62
C SER A 264 25.46 -6.23 -13.19
N PRO A 265 25.63 -5.57 -14.37
CA PRO A 265 24.50 -4.94 -15.06
C PRO A 265 23.31 -5.86 -15.34
N LEU A 266 23.55 -7.17 -15.47
CA LEU A 266 22.50 -8.17 -15.70
C LEU A 266 21.59 -8.37 -14.48
N ALA A 267 22.01 -7.90 -13.30
CA ALA A 267 21.28 -8.07 -12.05
C ALA A 267 20.28 -6.94 -11.77
N GLY A 268 20.24 -5.87 -12.58
CA GLY A 268 19.44 -4.68 -12.30
C GLY A 268 17.95 -4.98 -12.06
N ASN A 269 17.33 -5.77 -12.94
CA ASN A 269 15.93 -6.15 -12.82
C ASN A 269 15.68 -7.03 -11.58
N ALA A 270 16.49 -8.07 -11.41
CA ALA A 270 16.38 -9.00 -10.29
C ALA A 270 16.59 -8.32 -8.93
N LEU A 271 17.52 -7.36 -8.85
CA LEU A 271 17.80 -6.62 -7.62
C LEU A 271 16.64 -5.69 -7.27
N GLY A 272 16.03 -5.06 -8.28
CA GLY A 272 14.81 -4.27 -8.10
C GLY A 272 13.66 -5.08 -7.51
N GLN A 273 13.42 -6.28 -8.04
CA GLN A 273 12.40 -7.19 -7.51
C GLN A 273 12.70 -7.63 -6.07
N LEU A 274 13.95 -8.00 -5.80
CA LEU A 274 14.40 -8.43 -4.47
C LEU A 274 14.24 -7.30 -3.45
N ALA A 275 14.71 -6.09 -3.77
CA ALA A 275 14.61 -4.92 -2.92
C ALA A 275 13.16 -4.55 -2.63
N ALA A 276 12.32 -4.41 -3.66
CA ALA A 276 10.91 -4.07 -3.46
C ALA A 276 10.17 -5.10 -2.59
N LYS A 277 10.39 -6.39 -2.84
CA LYS A 277 9.78 -7.45 -2.01
C LYS A 277 10.23 -7.36 -0.56
N ALA A 278 11.53 -7.19 -0.31
CA ALA A 278 12.08 -7.11 1.04
C ALA A 278 11.59 -5.86 1.80
N LEU A 279 11.56 -4.71 1.13
CA LEU A 279 11.11 -3.45 1.73
C LEU A 279 9.60 -3.43 1.98
N LEU A 280 8.79 -3.99 1.09
CA LEU A 280 7.34 -4.14 1.32
C LEU A 280 7.06 -5.03 2.54
N ALA A 281 7.76 -6.16 2.66
CA ALA A 281 7.62 -7.03 3.83
C ALA A 281 8.08 -6.35 5.13
N GLU A 282 9.09 -5.46 5.07
CA GLU A 282 9.54 -4.69 6.22
C GLU A 282 8.51 -3.66 6.66
N VAL A 283 7.92 -2.89 5.74
CA VAL A 283 6.93 -1.85 6.11
C VAL A 283 5.66 -2.47 6.69
N GLU A 284 5.26 -3.66 6.23
CA GLU A 284 4.17 -4.42 6.85
C GLU A 284 4.45 -4.78 8.32
N GLN A 285 5.73 -4.99 8.69
CA GLN A 285 6.15 -5.31 10.05
C GLN A 285 6.39 -4.06 10.92
N LYS A 286 6.99 -3.00 10.35
CA LYS A 286 7.35 -1.76 11.06
C LYS A 286 6.20 -0.79 11.20
N GLU A 287 5.37 -0.69 10.19
CA GLU A 287 4.20 0.15 10.14
C GLU A 287 2.99 -0.74 9.83
N PRO A 288 2.56 -1.59 10.78
CA PRO A 288 1.39 -2.43 10.63
C PRO A 288 0.14 -1.55 10.63
N MET A 289 -0.09 -0.83 9.53
CA MET A 289 -1.14 0.16 9.35
C MET A 289 -1.14 1.30 10.40
N PRO A 290 -1.30 2.57 9.99
CA PRO A 290 -1.33 3.66 10.95
C PRO A 290 -2.43 3.42 11.98
N ALA A 291 -2.02 3.44 13.26
CA ALA A 291 -2.90 3.46 14.41
C ALA A 291 -3.64 4.80 14.43
N VAL A 292 -4.69 4.95 13.61
CA VAL A 292 -5.85 5.61 14.19
C VAL A 292 -6.43 4.58 15.13
N ASP A 293 -6.24 4.81 16.42
CA ASP A 293 -6.85 3.98 17.45
C ASP A 293 -8.33 3.80 17.10
N LEU A 294 -8.77 2.54 17.03
CA LEU A 294 -10.15 2.22 16.67
C LEU A 294 -11.13 2.96 17.60
N ILE A 295 -10.75 3.16 18.86
CA ILE A 295 -11.55 3.94 19.80
C ILE A 295 -11.67 5.39 19.34
N THR A 296 -10.59 6.02 18.86
CA THR A 296 -10.63 7.38 18.31
C THR A 296 -11.56 7.48 17.10
N LEU A 297 -11.51 6.52 16.17
CA LEU A 297 -12.42 6.50 15.02
C LEU A 297 -13.87 6.32 15.45
N ILE A 298 -14.13 5.42 16.40
CA ILE A 298 -15.46 5.19 16.94
C ILE A 298 -15.99 6.46 17.62
N SER A 299 -15.17 7.14 18.42
CA SER A 299 -15.54 8.43 19.05
C SER A 299 -15.87 9.49 17.99
N GLN A 300 -15.09 9.59 16.92
CA GLN A 300 -15.39 10.51 15.81
C GLN A 300 -16.71 10.18 15.12
N LEU A 301 -17.03 8.90 14.92
CA LEU A 301 -18.31 8.46 14.37
C LEU A 301 -19.48 8.81 15.31
N GLU A 302 -19.32 8.58 16.61
CA GLU A 302 -20.33 8.90 17.61
C GLU A 302 -20.61 10.40 17.68
N GLU A 303 -19.59 11.23 17.60
CA GLU A 303 -19.68 12.70 17.66
C GLU A 303 -19.96 13.34 16.30
N SER A 304 -19.94 12.56 15.20
CA SER A 304 -20.10 13.13 13.86
C SER A 304 -21.48 13.76 13.65
N HIS A 305 -21.44 14.97 13.11
CA HIS A 305 -22.59 15.71 12.60
C HIS A 305 -22.68 15.73 11.07
N SER A 306 -21.77 15.04 10.38
CA SER A 306 -21.69 14.99 8.91
C SER A 306 -21.69 13.57 8.39
N PHE A 307 -22.60 13.29 7.46
CA PHE A 307 -22.65 11.99 6.80
C PHE A 307 -21.42 11.75 5.92
N SER A 308 -20.87 12.80 5.29
CA SER A 308 -19.64 12.67 4.49
C SER A 308 -18.45 12.21 5.35
N THR A 309 -18.33 12.73 6.57
CA THR A 309 -17.27 12.32 7.50
C THR A 309 -17.42 10.85 7.91
N VAL A 310 -18.65 10.38 8.12
CA VAL A 310 -18.91 8.94 8.37
C VAL A 310 -18.47 8.10 7.18
N GLN A 311 -18.80 8.52 5.95
CA GLN A 311 -18.39 7.84 4.73
C GLN A 311 -16.87 7.81 4.56
N ASP A 312 -16.19 8.92 4.81
CA ASP A 312 -14.74 9.04 4.66
C ASP A 312 -13.98 8.11 5.62
N ILE A 313 -14.38 8.07 6.90
CA ILE A 313 -13.80 7.17 7.90
C ILE A 313 -13.96 5.71 7.47
N VAL A 314 -15.19 5.31 7.12
CA VAL A 314 -15.45 3.92 6.71
C VAL A 314 -14.72 3.57 5.43
N ARG A 315 -14.74 4.45 4.42
CA ARG A 315 -14.06 4.25 3.13
C ARG A 315 -12.57 4.04 3.33
N GLN A 316 -11.92 4.91 4.08
CA GLN A 316 -10.48 4.82 4.33
C GLN A 316 -10.11 3.48 4.99
N ARG A 317 -10.87 3.03 5.99
CA ARG A 317 -10.60 1.76 6.68
C ARG A 317 -10.97 0.53 5.84
N ALA A 318 -12.09 0.57 5.13
CA ALA A 318 -12.51 -0.51 4.24
C ALA A 318 -11.50 -0.71 3.10
N HIS A 319 -11.10 0.38 2.44
CA HIS A 319 -10.12 0.35 1.35
C HIS A 319 -8.77 -0.18 1.81
N PHE A 320 -8.33 0.21 3.02
CA PHE A 320 -7.11 -0.33 3.60
C PHE A 320 -7.14 -1.87 3.63
N TYR A 321 -8.26 -2.47 4.05
CA TYR A 321 -8.43 -3.92 4.12
C TYR A 321 -8.83 -4.55 2.77
N GLY A 322 -8.70 -3.82 1.66
CA GLY A 322 -8.98 -4.32 0.31
C GLY A 322 -10.46 -4.34 -0.08
N TYR A 323 -11.33 -3.69 0.69
CA TYR A 323 -12.76 -3.55 0.40
C TYR A 323 -13.03 -2.21 -0.29
N ASP A 324 -13.33 -2.24 -1.59
CA ASP A 324 -13.60 -1.07 -2.45
C ASP A 324 -15.10 -0.89 -2.76
N LYS A 325 -15.94 -1.75 -2.20
CA LYS A 325 -17.40 -1.77 -2.40
C LYS A 325 -18.08 -1.72 -1.05
N ILE A 326 -19.00 -0.77 -0.86
CA ILE A 326 -19.61 -0.50 0.45
C ILE A 326 -21.10 -0.26 0.29
N VAL A 327 -21.93 -0.94 1.10
CA VAL A 327 -23.38 -0.68 1.17
C VAL A 327 -23.86 -0.69 2.62
N PHE A 328 -24.58 0.36 3.00
CA PHE A 328 -25.24 0.52 4.30
C PHE A 328 -26.75 0.58 4.08
N PHE A 329 -27.51 -0.25 4.78
CA PHE A 329 -28.96 -0.30 4.63
C PHE A 329 -29.70 -0.73 5.89
N SER A 330 -30.89 -0.15 6.12
CA SER A 330 -31.80 -0.60 7.17
C SER A 330 -32.60 -1.82 6.72
N ALA A 331 -32.92 -2.68 7.68
CA ALA A 331 -33.61 -3.94 7.45
C ALA A 331 -34.49 -4.33 8.63
N HIS A 332 -35.57 -5.06 8.34
CA HIS A 332 -36.46 -5.64 9.34
C HIS A 332 -36.71 -7.13 9.08
N SER A 333 -37.07 -7.87 10.12
CA SER A 333 -37.29 -9.32 10.06
C SER A 333 -38.65 -9.73 9.47
N THR A 334 -39.38 -8.82 8.81
CA THR A 334 -40.71 -9.11 8.23
C THR A 334 -40.58 -9.71 6.82
N LEU A 335 -41.49 -10.63 6.50
CA LEU A 335 -41.45 -11.45 5.27
C LEU A 335 -41.57 -10.66 3.95
N ASP A 336 -42.11 -9.44 3.98
CA ASP A 336 -42.27 -8.57 2.81
C ASP A 336 -41.12 -7.55 2.73
N GLY A 337 -40.03 -7.92 2.05
CA GLY A 337 -38.91 -7.04 1.77
C GLY A 337 -37.96 -6.86 2.95
N ILE A 338 -36.73 -7.38 2.81
CA ILE A 338 -35.73 -7.37 3.90
C ILE A 338 -35.13 -5.97 4.11
N ILE A 339 -34.97 -5.19 3.03
CA ILE A 339 -34.36 -3.86 3.07
C ILE A 339 -35.45 -2.79 3.04
N GLU A 340 -35.42 -1.87 4.01
CA GLU A 340 -36.34 -0.73 4.08
C GLU A 340 -35.74 0.52 3.40
N ARG A 341 -34.47 0.83 3.68
CA ARG A 341 -33.80 2.03 3.13
C ARG A 341 -32.31 1.77 2.93
N ILE A 342 -31.75 2.26 1.82
CA ILE A 342 -30.29 2.34 1.63
C ILE A 342 -29.81 3.72 2.09
N TYR A 343 -28.83 3.73 2.98
CA TYR A 343 -28.18 4.96 3.44
C TYR A 343 -27.02 5.36 2.52
N TRP A 344 -26.27 4.37 2.03
CA TRP A 344 -25.10 4.59 1.18
C TRP A 344 -24.79 3.35 0.36
N ILE A 345 -24.42 3.56 -0.91
CA ILE A 345 -23.88 2.56 -1.84
C ILE A 345 -22.66 3.17 -2.54
N GLU A 346 -21.59 2.39 -2.66
CA GLU A 346 -20.34 2.76 -3.30
C GLU A 346 -19.66 1.55 -3.94
N GLY A 347 -18.96 1.79 -5.06
CA GLY A 347 -18.22 0.79 -5.83
C GLY A 347 -19.06 0.06 -6.90
N ASP A 348 -18.38 -0.56 -7.86
CA ASP A 348 -18.99 -1.38 -8.92
C ASP A 348 -19.23 -2.82 -8.43
N TRP A 349 -20.43 -3.12 -7.95
CA TRP A 349 -20.74 -4.45 -7.38
C TRP A 349 -20.92 -5.57 -8.40
N PHE A 350 -21.07 -5.25 -9.69
CA PHE A 350 -21.36 -6.25 -10.73
C PHE A 350 -20.24 -6.42 -11.78
N ASP A 351 -19.17 -5.64 -11.70
CA ASP A 351 -18.05 -5.64 -12.67
C ASP A 351 -18.52 -5.33 -14.11
N ASP A 352 -19.65 -4.61 -14.26
CA ASP A 352 -20.25 -4.22 -15.54
C ASP A 352 -20.15 -2.71 -15.83
N GLY A 353 -19.61 -1.92 -14.88
CA GLY A 353 -19.44 -0.48 -15.02
C GLY A 353 -20.74 0.34 -14.98
N GLU A 354 -21.89 -0.27 -14.70
CA GLU A 354 -23.16 0.45 -14.59
C GLU A 354 -23.37 1.01 -13.17
N ASN A 355 -23.91 2.23 -13.08
CA ASN A 355 -24.30 2.81 -11.79
C ASN A 355 -25.55 2.08 -11.26
N ILE A 356 -25.37 1.34 -10.16
CA ILE A 356 -26.43 0.54 -9.56
C ILE A 356 -27.33 1.43 -8.69
N ASP A 357 -28.62 1.45 -8.98
CA ASP A 357 -29.60 2.02 -8.07
C ASP A 357 -29.98 1.06 -6.93
N ALA A 358 -30.54 1.62 -5.85
CA ALA A 358 -30.91 0.85 -4.66
C ALA A 358 -31.86 -0.33 -4.96
N ALA A 359 -32.79 -0.15 -5.92
CA ALA A 359 -33.75 -1.18 -6.30
C ALA A 359 -33.08 -2.38 -6.99
N THR A 360 -32.04 -2.12 -7.78
CA THR A 360 -31.25 -3.14 -8.48
C THR A 360 -30.40 -3.93 -7.50
N TYR A 361 -29.67 -3.28 -6.58
CA TYR A 361 -28.87 -3.99 -5.57
C TYR A 361 -29.71 -4.97 -4.73
N ILE A 362 -30.91 -4.54 -4.29
CA ILE A 362 -31.84 -5.34 -3.48
C ILE A 362 -32.31 -6.60 -4.23
N LYS A 363 -32.54 -6.50 -5.54
CA LYS A 363 -33.05 -7.62 -6.35
C LYS A 363 -31.99 -8.68 -6.62
N TYR A 364 -30.72 -8.30 -6.67
CA TYR A 364 -29.63 -9.14 -7.20
C TYR A 364 -28.62 -9.63 -6.15
N CYS A 365 -28.70 -9.19 -4.88
CA CYS A 365 -27.79 -9.63 -3.83
C CYS A 365 -28.46 -10.63 -2.85
N PRO A 366 -28.53 -11.94 -3.18
CA PRO A 366 -29.21 -12.95 -2.35
C PRO A 366 -28.52 -13.18 -0.99
N ILE A 367 -27.28 -12.72 -0.83
CA ILE A 367 -26.54 -12.88 0.43
C ILE A 367 -27.21 -12.13 1.58
N THR A 368 -27.88 -11.01 1.28
CA THR A 368 -28.61 -10.19 2.24
C THR A 368 -29.64 -10.97 3.03
N ARG A 369 -30.23 -12.04 2.48
CA ARG A 369 -31.23 -12.85 3.19
C ARG A 369 -30.67 -13.55 4.44
N HIS A 370 -29.38 -13.87 4.42
CA HIS A 370 -28.74 -14.60 5.50
C HIS A 370 -28.61 -13.76 6.77
N ILE A 371 -28.76 -12.43 6.72
CA ILE A 371 -28.72 -11.56 7.92
C ILE A 371 -29.89 -11.83 8.88
N ILE A 372 -30.95 -12.51 8.43
CA ILE A 372 -32.07 -12.94 9.27
C ILE A 372 -31.71 -14.21 10.06
N GLU A 373 -30.81 -15.03 9.51
CA GLU A 373 -30.46 -16.35 10.04
C GLU A 373 -29.17 -16.34 10.86
N THR A 374 -28.43 -15.22 10.87
CA THR A 374 -27.15 -15.07 11.57
C THR A 374 -27.10 -13.79 12.39
N ASP A 375 -26.55 -13.91 13.60
CA ASP A 375 -26.29 -12.81 14.51
C ASP A 375 -24.85 -12.27 14.41
N ARG A 376 -23.99 -12.92 13.62
CA ARG A 376 -22.56 -12.61 13.50
C ARG A 376 -22.16 -12.20 12.08
N PRO A 377 -21.11 -11.37 11.93
CA PRO A 377 -20.51 -11.07 10.64
C PRO A 377 -20.03 -12.32 9.92
N PHE A 378 -20.21 -12.43 8.61
CA PHE A 378 -19.83 -13.61 7.84
C PHE A 378 -19.27 -13.24 6.47
N PHE A 379 -18.34 -14.06 5.97
CA PHE A 379 -17.76 -13.87 4.64
C PHE A 379 -18.62 -14.51 3.56
N TRP A 380 -18.59 -13.92 2.37
CA TRP A 380 -19.21 -14.46 1.18
C TRP A 380 -18.30 -14.32 -0.04
N THR A 381 -18.53 -15.15 -1.05
CA THR A 381 -17.85 -15.08 -2.36
C THR A 381 -18.89 -15.09 -3.46
N LYS A 382 -18.69 -14.23 -4.45
CA LYS A 382 -19.38 -14.20 -5.75
C LYS A 382 -18.43 -14.79 -6.79
N LYS A 383 -18.80 -15.93 -7.37
CA LYS A 383 -18.07 -16.52 -8.50
C LYS A 383 -18.73 -16.12 -9.83
N PRO A 384 -17.95 -15.67 -10.83
CA PRO A 384 -18.46 -15.57 -12.19
C PRO A 384 -18.69 -16.99 -12.73
N ASP A 385 -19.92 -17.31 -13.12
CA ASP A 385 -20.29 -18.55 -13.78
C ASP A 385 -21.06 -18.19 -15.06
N VAL A 386 -20.82 -18.94 -16.13
CA VAL A 386 -21.18 -18.61 -17.53
C VAL A 386 -22.70 -18.47 -17.72
N ASN A 387 -23.50 -19.02 -16.81
CA ASN A 387 -24.97 -19.02 -16.91
C ASN A 387 -25.71 -18.32 -15.75
N ARG A 388 -25.08 -18.08 -14.59
CA ARG A 388 -25.71 -17.36 -13.45
C ARG A 388 -24.72 -17.06 -12.33
N GLU A 389 -24.66 -15.82 -11.84
CA GLU A 389 -23.84 -15.47 -10.68
C GLU A 389 -24.22 -16.30 -9.44
N GLN A 390 -23.22 -16.92 -8.78
CA GLN A 390 -23.43 -17.69 -7.56
C GLN A 390 -22.77 -17.02 -6.36
N TYR A 391 -23.60 -16.58 -5.41
CA TYR A 391 -23.19 -16.12 -4.09
C TYR A 391 -23.16 -17.29 -3.12
N ARG A 392 -22.10 -17.40 -2.32
CA ARG A 392 -21.98 -18.42 -1.27
C ARG A 392 -21.38 -17.83 0.00
N VAL A 393 -21.96 -18.16 1.15
CA VAL A 393 -21.33 -17.94 2.46
C VAL A 393 -20.11 -18.86 2.56
N VAL A 394 -18.98 -18.33 3.02
CA VAL A 394 -17.71 -19.07 3.14
C VAL A 394 -17.06 -18.80 4.48
N ALA A 395 -16.30 -19.77 4.98
CA ALA A 395 -15.49 -19.56 6.19
C ALA A 395 -14.27 -18.68 5.92
N LYS A 396 -13.64 -18.84 4.75
CA LYS A 396 -12.50 -18.04 4.29
C LYS A 396 -12.62 -17.77 2.78
N PRO A 397 -12.57 -16.50 2.33
CA PRO A 397 -12.55 -16.16 0.92
C PRO A 397 -11.32 -16.75 0.23
N LYS A 398 -11.51 -17.38 -0.94
CA LYS A 398 -10.44 -17.95 -1.79
C LYS A 398 -10.88 -17.97 -3.25
N GLY A 399 -9.92 -17.83 -4.15
CA GLY A 399 -10.11 -17.96 -5.60
C GLY A 399 -10.29 -16.63 -6.30
N SER A 400 -10.69 -16.67 -7.57
CA SER A 400 -11.00 -15.50 -8.38
C SER A 400 -12.47 -15.08 -8.19
N GLY A 401 -12.74 -13.78 -8.10
CA GLY A 401 -14.08 -13.22 -8.02
C GLY A 401 -14.16 -12.06 -7.02
N ILE A 402 -15.39 -11.63 -6.71
CA ILE A 402 -15.63 -10.66 -5.64
C ILE A 402 -15.85 -11.43 -4.34
N HIS A 403 -15.18 -10.99 -3.30
CA HIS A 403 -15.36 -11.48 -1.94
C HIS A 403 -15.92 -10.36 -1.08
N GLY A 404 -16.59 -10.71 0.02
CA GLY A 404 -17.09 -9.69 0.92
C GLY A 404 -17.34 -10.16 2.34
N LEU A 405 -17.60 -9.18 3.19
CA LEU A 405 -17.95 -9.32 4.60
C LEU A 405 -19.33 -8.68 4.80
N GLN A 406 -20.28 -9.49 5.25
CA GLN A 406 -21.61 -9.04 5.63
C GLN A 406 -21.66 -8.87 7.15
N ILE A 407 -22.13 -7.72 7.64
CA ILE A 407 -22.18 -7.34 9.05
C ILE A 407 -23.63 -7.00 9.41
N PRO A 408 -24.39 -7.95 9.98
CA PRO A 408 -25.72 -7.69 10.53
C PRO A 408 -25.65 -6.73 11.71
N ILE A 409 -26.56 -5.75 11.78
CA ILE A 409 -26.65 -4.78 12.87
C ILE A 409 -27.95 -4.99 13.65
N PHE A 410 -27.82 -5.26 14.94
CA PHE A 410 -28.93 -5.46 15.86
C PHE A 410 -29.00 -4.32 16.87
N GLY A 411 -30.20 -3.82 17.09
CA GLY A 411 -30.51 -2.94 18.20
C GLY A 411 -31.42 -3.64 19.21
N HIS A 412 -31.95 -2.86 20.15
CA HIS A 412 -32.76 -3.35 21.27
C HIS A 412 -34.06 -4.08 20.86
N LEU A 413 -34.51 -3.97 19.60
CA LEU A 413 -35.74 -4.59 19.09
C LEU A 413 -35.48 -5.66 18.03
N GLY A 414 -34.23 -6.07 17.83
CA GLY A 414 -33.82 -7.06 16.83
C GLY A 414 -33.04 -6.43 15.68
N LEU A 415 -33.14 -7.04 14.50
CA LEU A 415 -32.42 -6.60 13.29
C LEU A 415 -32.86 -5.19 12.89
N GLU A 416 -31.91 -4.28 12.77
CA GLU A 416 -32.13 -2.89 12.35
C GLU A 416 -31.54 -2.59 10.97
N GLY A 417 -30.56 -3.38 10.52
CA GLY A 417 -29.89 -3.18 9.25
C GLY A 417 -28.70 -4.09 9.06
N ALA A 418 -27.94 -3.83 8.01
CA ALA A 418 -26.63 -4.43 7.82
C ALA A 418 -25.70 -3.53 7.00
N VAL A 419 -24.41 -3.82 7.12
CA VAL A 419 -23.35 -3.29 6.27
C VAL A 419 -22.77 -4.43 5.44
N SER A 420 -22.63 -4.22 4.14
CA SER A 420 -21.96 -5.15 3.23
C SER A 420 -20.72 -4.48 2.67
N LEU A 421 -19.58 -5.16 2.78
CA LEU A 421 -18.30 -4.75 2.22
C LEU A 421 -17.87 -5.76 1.18
N GLY A 422 -17.32 -5.32 0.04
CA GLY A 422 -16.84 -6.18 -1.03
C GLY A 422 -15.50 -5.74 -1.63
N GLY A 423 -14.77 -6.68 -2.24
CA GLY A 423 -13.50 -6.43 -2.92
C GLY A 423 -12.95 -7.67 -3.62
N LYS A 424 -12.00 -7.49 -4.55
CA LYS A 424 -11.35 -8.60 -5.26
C LYS A 424 -10.21 -9.25 -4.45
N ALA A 425 -9.53 -8.46 -3.62
CA ALA A 425 -8.42 -8.90 -2.78
C ALA A 425 -8.59 -8.39 -1.34
N ILE A 426 -9.50 -9.02 -0.59
CA ILE A 426 -9.86 -8.59 0.77
C ILE A 426 -8.99 -9.25 1.84
N ASP A 427 -8.67 -8.51 2.91
CA ASP A 427 -8.13 -9.09 4.13
C ASP A 427 -9.23 -9.81 4.92
N SER A 428 -9.08 -11.12 5.07
CA SER A 428 -10.01 -11.99 5.81
C SER A 428 -9.50 -12.38 7.19
N SER A 429 -8.49 -11.67 7.71
CA SER A 429 -7.92 -11.91 9.03
C SER A 429 -8.94 -11.66 10.16
N PRO A 430 -8.78 -12.33 11.32
CA PRO A 430 -9.60 -12.04 12.50
C PRO A 430 -9.56 -10.57 12.92
N ARG A 431 -8.42 -9.89 12.72
CA ARG A 431 -8.23 -8.46 13.00
C ARG A 431 -9.10 -7.59 12.10
N ALA A 432 -8.99 -7.76 10.78
CA ALA A 432 -9.81 -7.04 9.81
C ALA A 432 -11.31 -7.24 10.07
N ARG A 433 -11.72 -8.49 10.32
CA ARG A 433 -13.11 -8.81 10.65
C ARG A 433 -13.58 -8.08 11.91
N CYS A 434 -12.79 -8.10 12.99
CA CYS A 434 -13.15 -7.46 14.26
C CYS A 434 -13.30 -5.94 14.08
N GLU A 435 -12.31 -5.31 13.47
CA GLU A 435 -12.25 -3.87 13.32
C GLU A 435 -13.37 -3.34 12.43
N LEU A 436 -13.55 -3.93 11.24
CA LEU A 436 -14.61 -3.54 10.32
C LEU A 436 -15.99 -3.77 10.94
N SER A 437 -16.18 -4.83 11.72
CA SER A 437 -17.46 -5.09 12.39
C SER A 437 -17.81 -3.99 13.39
N LEU A 438 -16.85 -3.58 14.22
CA LEU A 438 -17.04 -2.50 15.19
C LEU A 438 -17.28 -1.17 14.46
N LEU A 439 -16.38 -0.78 13.56
CA LEU A 439 -16.45 0.48 12.84
C LEU A 439 -17.75 0.62 12.05
N SER A 440 -18.14 -0.42 11.29
CA SER A 440 -19.39 -0.43 10.51
C SER A 440 -20.63 -0.35 11.41
N THR A 441 -20.60 -0.93 12.60
CA THR A 441 -21.72 -0.83 13.56
C THR A 441 -21.93 0.61 14.02
N TYR A 442 -20.86 1.28 14.48
CA TYR A 442 -20.95 2.67 14.92
C TYR A 442 -21.29 3.62 13.76
N ALA A 443 -20.69 3.40 12.59
CA ALA A 443 -21.00 4.16 11.39
C ALA A 443 -22.47 3.99 10.96
N PHE A 444 -23.04 2.79 11.10
CA PHE A 444 -24.45 2.54 10.80
C PHE A 444 -25.37 3.37 11.70
N PHE A 445 -25.13 3.35 13.02
CA PHE A 445 -25.93 4.16 13.95
C PHE A 445 -25.74 5.66 13.74
N ALA A 446 -24.52 6.11 13.42
CA ALA A 446 -24.26 7.51 13.05
C ALA A 446 -25.01 7.91 11.77
N ALA A 447 -24.96 7.08 10.72
CA ALA A 447 -25.69 7.27 9.47
C ALA A 447 -27.20 7.35 9.71
N ARG A 448 -27.74 6.40 10.47
CA ARG A 448 -29.16 6.36 10.83
C ARG A 448 -29.57 7.62 11.58
N ARG A 449 -28.81 8.02 12.59
CA ARG A 449 -29.04 9.26 13.34
C ARG A 449 -29.09 10.46 12.39
N LEU A 450 -28.09 10.64 11.53
CA LEU A 450 -27.96 11.82 10.66
C LEU A 450 -29.01 11.86 9.53
N LEU A 451 -29.42 10.70 9.00
CA LEU A 451 -30.30 10.61 7.83
C LEU A 451 -31.78 10.36 8.19
N GLU A 452 -32.07 9.95 9.42
CA GLU A 452 -33.44 9.71 9.91
C GLU A 452 -33.90 10.69 10.98
N SER A 453 -33.02 11.46 11.63
CA SER A 453 -33.41 12.49 12.62
C SER A 453 -34.24 13.63 12.04
N SER A 454 -34.27 13.75 10.71
CA SER A 454 -34.86 14.86 9.98
C SER A 454 -36.26 14.56 9.41
N ASP A 455 -36.86 13.41 9.69
CA ASP A 455 -38.19 13.08 9.16
C ASP A 455 -39.30 13.78 9.98
N PRO A 456 -39.91 14.86 9.47
CA PRO A 456 -40.96 15.60 10.19
C PRO A 456 -42.21 14.74 10.43
N ASN A 457 -42.38 13.65 9.67
CA ASN A 457 -43.50 12.73 9.83
C ASN A 457 -43.32 11.74 11.00
N ARG A 458 -42.09 11.51 11.50
CA ARG A 458 -41.86 10.55 12.61
C ARG A 458 -42.34 11.07 13.96
N SER A 459 -42.20 12.36 14.25
CA SER A 459 -42.51 12.92 15.58
C SER A 459 -44.00 13.29 15.77
N ALA A 460 -44.76 13.43 14.68
CA ALA A 460 -46.06 14.11 14.68
C ALA A 460 -47.31 13.22 14.47
N LEU A 461 -47.18 11.90 14.33
CA LEU A 461 -48.33 11.03 14.02
C LEU A 461 -49.26 10.79 15.23
N LEU A 462 -48.68 10.44 16.39
CA LEU A 462 -49.44 10.15 17.61
C LEU A 462 -49.55 11.38 18.52
N SER A 463 -50.76 11.66 18.99
CA SER A 463 -51.02 12.63 20.05
C SER A 463 -50.44 12.17 21.38
N LYS A 464 -50.20 13.11 22.30
CA LYS A 464 -49.72 12.82 23.67
C LYS A 464 -50.57 11.75 24.37
N ARG A 465 -51.90 11.81 24.22
CA ARG A 465 -52.82 10.83 24.82
C ARG A 465 -52.77 9.46 24.15
N GLU A 466 -52.61 9.40 22.83
CA GLU A 466 -52.42 8.12 22.14
C GLU A 466 -51.10 7.44 22.59
N LYS A 467 -50.02 8.22 22.78
CA LYS A 467 -48.75 7.74 23.30
C LYS A 467 -48.90 7.18 24.72
N GLU A 468 -49.48 7.95 25.65
CA GLU A 468 -49.70 7.49 27.03
C GLU A 468 -50.58 6.23 27.13
N VAL A 469 -51.66 6.17 26.36
CA VAL A 469 -52.55 5.00 26.33
C VAL A 469 -51.83 3.77 25.78
N LEU A 470 -51.05 3.92 24.71
CA LEU A 470 -50.24 2.84 24.17
C LEU A 470 -49.15 2.39 25.16
N SER A 471 -48.47 3.31 25.85
CA SER A 471 -47.47 2.98 26.87
C SER A 471 -48.06 2.16 28.02
N LEU A 472 -49.20 2.60 28.58
CA LEU A 472 -49.85 1.86 29.67
C LEU A 472 -50.38 0.50 29.21
N THR A 473 -50.83 0.40 27.95
CA THR A 473 -51.24 -0.87 27.35
C THR A 473 -50.04 -1.80 27.14
N ALA A 474 -48.88 -1.26 26.74
CA ALA A 474 -47.63 -2.00 26.61
C ALA A 474 -47.12 -2.54 27.96
N LEU A 475 -47.39 -1.82 29.05
CA LEU A 475 -47.16 -2.27 30.43
C LEU A 475 -48.18 -3.33 30.91
N GLY A 476 -49.06 -3.82 30.04
CA GLY A 476 -50.03 -4.86 30.35
C GLY A 476 -51.25 -4.41 31.16
N ARG A 477 -51.48 -3.09 31.30
CA ARG A 477 -52.63 -2.55 32.05
C ARG A 477 -53.93 -2.81 31.28
N ARG A 478 -55.00 -3.14 32.00
CA ARG A 478 -56.33 -3.30 31.39
C ARG A 478 -56.89 -1.92 31.03
N GLN A 479 -57.64 -1.83 29.93
CA GLN A 479 -58.22 -0.57 29.47
C GLN A 479 -59.07 0.14 30.53
N ALA A 480 -59.77 -0.61 31.40
CA ALA A 480 -60.53 -0.06 32.51
C ALA A 480 -59.65 0.65 33.54
N ASP A 481 -58.49 0.08 33.88
CA ASP A 481 -57.54 0.66 34.84
C ASP A 481 -56.84 1.89 34.24
N ILE A 482 -56.55 1.85 32.94
CA ILE A 482 -56.01 3.00 32.18
C ILE A 482 -57.03 4.14 32.18
N ALA A 483 -58.31 3.83 31.94
CA ALA A 483 -59.39 4.81 31.93
C ALA A 483 -59.52 5.53 33.28
N ILE A 484 -59.47 4.77 34.39
CA ILE A 484 -59.46 5.33 35.76
C ILE A 484 -58.23 6.22 35.97
N ALA A 485 -57.04 5.73 35.62
CA ALA A 485 -55.79 6.46 35.83
C ALA A 485 -55.74 7.80 35.06
N LEU A 486 -56.34 7.84 33.87
CA LEU A 486 -56.35 9.03 33.01
C LEU A 486 -57.62 9.91 33.17
N GLY A 487 -58.56 9.53 34.05
CA GLY A 487 -59.79 10.28 34.28
C GLY A 487 -60.75 10.32 33.08
N VAL A 488 -60.76 9.27 32.26
CA VAL A 488 -61.58 9.17 31.03
C VAL A 488 -62.41 7.88 31.01
N SER A 489 -63.32 7.74 30.05
CA SER A 489 -64.12 6.52 29.91
C SER A 489 -63.33 5.38 29.22
N PRO A 490 -63.64 4.09 29.48
CA PRO A 490 -63.05 2.96 28.74
C PRO A 490 -63.22 3.07 27.23
N ARG A 491 -64.36 3.62 26.77
CA ARG A 491 -64.63 3.88 25.35
C ARG A 491 -63.67 4.92 24.75
N THR A 492 -63.23 5.89 25.56
CA THR A 492 -62.22 6.88 25.16
C THR A 492 -60.85 6.21 24.95
N ILE A 493 -60.49 5.25 25.81
CA ILE A 493 -59.26 4.45 25.67
C ILE A 493 -59.29 3.61 24.39
N GLU A 494 -60.42 2.95 24.10
CA GLU A 494 -60.61 2.17 22.87
C GLU A 494 -60.45 3.05 21.62
N ASN A 495 -61.02 4.27 21.64
CA ASN A 495 -60.87 5.23 20.54
C ASN A 495 -59.41 5.65 20.33
N HIS A 496 -58.66 5.90 21.39
CA HIS A 496 -57.23 6.23 21.28
C HIS A 496 -56.42 5.05 20.69
N LEU A 497 -56.67 3.82 21.14
CA LEU A 497 -56.00 2.63 20.59
C LEU A 497 -56.38 2.38 19.13
N ARG A 498 -57.64 2.62 18.74
CA ARG A 498 -58.08 2.53 17.34
C ARG A 498 -57.43 3.60 16.46
N ASN A 499 -57.36 4.85 16.92
CA ASN A 499 -56.72 5.92 16.16
C ASN A 499 -55.21 5.67 16.03
N ALA A 500 -54.56 5.20 17.09
CA ALA A 500 -53.15 4.83 17.03
C ALA A 500 -52.89 3.69 16.03
N ARG A 501 -53.77 2.66 16.00
CA ARG A 501 -53.71 1.60 14.97
C ARG A 501 -53.81 2.15 13.56
N LEU A 502 -54.78 3.03 13.30
CA LEU A 502 -54.97 3.64 11.99
C LEU A 502 -53.76 4.49 11.57
N LYS A 503 -53.21 5.29 12.49
CA LYS A 503 -52.06 6.17 12.23
C LYS A 503 -50.76 5.41 12.02
N LEU A 504 -50.58 4.29 12.72
CA LEU A 504 -49.37 3.46 12.63
C LEU A 504 -49.51 2.29 11.65
N GLY A 505 -50.69 2.08 11.06
CA GLY A 505 -50.95 0.99 10.11
C GLY A 505 -50.92 -0.42 10.72
N GLY A 506 -51.06 -0.56 12.04
CA GLY A 506 -51.03 -1.88 12.69
C GLY A 506 -52.40 -2.57 12.67
N ALA A 507 -52.43 -3.87 12.34
CA ALA A 507 -53.66 -4.66 12.31
C ALA A 507 -54.17 -4.97 13.72
N THR A 508 -53.26 -5.17 14.68
CA THR A 508 -53.59 -5.44 16.09
C THR A 508 -52.96 -4.43 17.03
N THR A 509 -53.51 -4.29 18.25
CA THR A 509 -52.92 -3.42 19.28
C THR A 509 -51.49 -3.83 19.64
N ALA A 510 -51.21 -5.14 19.67
CA ALA A 510 -49.88 -5.67 19.95
C ALA A 510 -48.88 -5.29 18.83
N GLU A 511 -49.30 -5.41 17.57
CA GLU A 511 -48.50 -4.96 16.44
C GLU A 511 -48.28 -3.45 16.44
N THR A 512 -49.30 -2.66 16.77
CA THR A 512 -49.18 -1.21 16.91
C THR A 512 -48.25 -0.80 18.04
N ILE A 513 -48.26 -1.51 19.18
CA ILE A 513 -47.30 -1.30 20.26
C ILE A 513 -45.88 -1.60 19.77
N ARG A 514 -45.67 -2.72 19.05
CA ARG A 514 -44.38 -3.06 18.44
C ARG A 514 -43.89 -1.95 17.50
N ILE A 515 -44.75 -1.45 16.62
CA ILE A 515 -44.44 -0.36 15.67
C ILE A 515 -44.13 0.94 16.43
N ALA A 516 -44.92 1.29 17.45
CA ALA A 516 -44.72 2.50 18.25
C ALA A 516 -43.39 2.46 19.01
N ILE A 517 -42.99 1.31 19.56
CA ILE A 517 -41.69 1.13 20.21
C ILE A 517 -40.56 1.22 19.17
N GLN A 518 -40.70 0.58 18.00
CA GLN A 518 -39.72 0.65 16.90
C GLN A 518 -39.49 2.07 16.37
N ARG A 519 -40.52 2.91 16.39
CA ARG A 519 -40.45 4.32 16.00
C ARG A 519 -39.95 5.24 17.12
N GLY A 520 -39.79 4.74 18.34
CA GLY A 520 -39.45 5.55 19.52
C GLY A 520 -40.60 6.45 20.00
N ASP A 521 -41.84 6.19 19.57
CA ASP A 521 -43.01 6.95 20.00
C ASP A 521 -43.38 6.67 21.47
N ILE A 522 -43.08 5.47 21.96
CA ILE A 522 -43.26 5.02 23.34
C ILE A 522 -42.06 4.18 23.79
N ASN A 523 -41.66 4.30 25.06
CA ASN A 523 -40.55 3.52 25.63
C ASN A 523 -41.07 2.21 26.24
N SER A 524 -40.30 1.12 26.09
CA SER A 524 -40.62 -0.16 26.71
C SER A 524 -40.27 -0.25 28.20
N HIS A 525 -39.59 0.76 28.77
CA HIS A 525 -38.90 0.67 30.07
C HIS A 525 -39.21 1.81 31.06
N SER A 526 -40.31 2.55 30.93
CA SER A 526 -40.70 3.50 31.98
C SER A 526 -41.32 2.75 33.17
N ILE A 527 -40.44 2.29 34.07
CA ILE A 527 -40.72 1.98 35.48
C ILE A 527 -40.68 3.29 36.28
#